data_AF-A0AAN0SFN9-F1
#
_entry.id   AF-A0AAN0SFN9-F1
#
_cell.length_a   1.000
_cell.length_b   1.000
_cell.length_c   1.000
_cell.angle_alpha   90.00
_cell.angle_beta   90.00
_cell.angle_gamma   90.00
#
_symmetry.space_group_name_H-M   'P 1'
#
loop_
_entity.id
_entity.type
_entity.pdbx_description
1 polymer ?
#
loop_
_entity_poly.entity_id
_entity_poly.type
_entity_poly.pdbx_seq_one_letter_code
_entity_poly.pdbx_strand_id
1 'polypeptide(L)'
;MMILGYVKCTSPGCDAAMEVSQCSGKRSKYLKGRCHTCECTEQRSNANTQNYLQAYKPLEELNQLVEHEKAPLEDTSNTLEVPQEPQSPAPNSKGSGWLCAGIGAAIGLGLGKAISHLRFV
;
A
#
# COMPACT_ATOMS: atom_id res chain seq x y z
N MET A 1 2.77 -15.92 -10.76
CA MET A 1 2.43 -15.03 -9.62
C MET A 1 2.28 -15.94 -8.42
N MET A 2 2.95 -15.64 -7.31
CA MET A 2 2.83 -16.41 -6.08
C MET A 2 1.77 -15.75 -5.20
N ILE A 3 0.81 -16.54 -4.71
CA ILE A 3 -0.18 -16.09 -3.71
C ILE A 3 0.53 -16.13 -2.35
N LEU A 4 0.49 -15.01 -1.64
CA LEU A 4 1.08 -14.87 -0.30
C LEU A 4 0.06 -15.24 0.78
N GLY A 5 -1.21 -14.92 0.56
CA GLY A 5 -2.31 -15.22 1.46
C GLY A 5 -3.57 -14.48 1.03
N TYR A 6 -4.46 -14.23 1.98
CA TYR A 6 -5.76 -13.63 1.74
C TYR A 6 -6.08 -12.56 2.79
N VAL A 7 -6.93 -11.60 2.41
CA VAL A 7 -7.53 -10.59 3.29
C VAL A 7 -9.03 -10.49 2.98
N LYS A 8 -9.81 -9.84 3.84
CA LYS A 8 -11.23 -9.55 3.51
C LYS A 8 -11.31 -8.62 2.28
N CYS A 9 -12.32 -8.79 1.43
CA CYS A 9 -12.51 -7.86 0.33
C CYS A 9 -12.92 -6.48 0.87
N THR A 10 -12.40 -5.41 0.27
CA THR A 10 -12.72 -4.02 0.65
C THR A 10 -13.88 -3.43 -0.17
N SER A 11 -14.38 -4.17 -1.17
CA SER A 11 -15.51 -3.74 -1.98
C SER A 11 -16.79 -3.74 -1.15
N PRO A 12 -17.62 -2.68 -1.26
CA PRO A 12 -18.89 -2.64 -0.54
C PRO A 12 -19.76 -3.84 -0.89
N GLY A 13 -20.24 -4.55 0.13
CA GLY A 13 -21.10 -5.74 -0.03
C GLY A 13 -20.40 -7.01 -0.49
N CYS A 14 -19.06 -7.07 -0.44
CA CYS A 14 -18.30 -8.26 -0.78
C CYS A 14 -17.57 -8.81 0.45
N ASP A 15 -18.02 -9.96 0.95
CA ASP A 15 -17.40 -10.64 2.10
C ASP A 15 -16.41 -11.73 1.68
N ALA A 16 -16.08 -11.81 0.39
CA ALA A 16 -15.19 -12.82 -0.13
C ALA A 16 -13.72 -12.58 0.27
N ALA A 17 -12.95 -13.66 0.27
CA ALA A 17 -11.50 -13.59 0.42
C ALA A 17 -10.86 -12.94 -0.82
N MET A 18 -10.06 -11.92 -0.59
CA MET A 18 -9.24 -11.25 -1.59
C MET A 18 -7.83 -11.86 -1.56
N GLU A 19 -7.37 -12.42 -2.68
CA GLU A 19 -6.02 -12.97 -2.80
C GLU A 19 -4.99 -11.85 -2.74
N VAL A 20 -3.93 -12.04 -1.97
CA VAL A 20 -2.80 -11.11 -1.91
C VAL A 20 -1.63 -11.71 -2.65
N SER A 21 -1.08 -10.95 -3.59
CA SER A 21 0.10 -11.34 -4.36
C SER A 21 1.04 -10.16 -4.56
N GLN A 22 2.31 -10.46 -4.82
CA GLN A 22 3.29 -9.44 -5.14
C GLN A 22 3.07 -8.91 -6.57
N CYS A 23 3.21 -7.61 -6.78
CA CYS A 23 3.27 -7.03 -8.12
C CYS A 23 4.52 -7.50 -8.88
N SER A 24 4.55 -7.30 -10.20
CA SER A 24 5.71 -7.63 -11.05
C SER A 24 6.44 -6.39 -11.56
N GLY A 25 7.64 -6.59 -12.10
CA GLY A 25 8.44 -5.54 -12.74
C GLY A 25 8.82 -4.41 -11.79
N LYS A 26 8.70 -3.15 -12.26
CA LYS A 26 9.07 -1.93 -11.51
C LYS A 26 8.31 -1.76 -10.18
N ARG A 27 7.20 -2.47 -9.99
CA ARG A 27 6.35 -2.39 -8.79
C ARG A 27 6.49 -3.63 -7.89
N SER A 28 7.49 -4.48 -8.09
CA SER A 28 7.68 -5.70 -7.29
C SER A 28 7.75 -5.48 -5.78
N LYS A 29 8.12 -4.28 -5.32
CA LYS A 29 8.07 -3.93 -3.89
C LYS A 29 6.67 -3.80 -3.28
N TYR A 30 5.62 -3.78 -4.10
CA TYR A 30 4.24 -3.57 -3.64
C TYR A 30 3.41 -4.84 -3.75
N LEU A 31 2.47 -4.98 -2.81
CA LEU A 31 1.43 -5.98 -2.83
C LEU A 31 0.22 -5.49 -3.62
N LYS A 32 -0.53 -6.45 -4.16
CA LYS A 32 -1.84 -6.23 -4.75
C LYS A 32 -2.83 -7.27 -4.22
N GLY A 33 -4.04 -6.81 -3.94
CA GLY A 33 -5.19 -7.64 -3.65
C GLY A 33 -6.02 -7.87 -4.91
N ARG A 34 -6.49 -9.09 -5.16
CA ARG A 34 -7.49 -9.38 -6.21
C ARG A 34 -8.59 -10.24 -5.60
N CYS A 35 -9.83 -9.77 -5.69
CA CYS A 35 -10.98 -10.57 -5.28
C CYS A 35 -11.63 -11.12 -6.54
N HIS A 36 -11.83 -12.44 -6.57
CA HIS A 36 -12.44 -13.13 -7.72
C HIS A 36 -13.97 -13.03 -7.75
N THR A 37 -14.59 -12.56 -6.66
CA THR A 37 -16.05 -12.40 -6.56
C THR A 37 -16.54 -11.07 -7.12
N CYS A 38 -15.94 -9.95 -6.69
CA CYS A 38 -16.24 -8.60 -7.21
C CYS A 38 -15.38 -8.22 -8.42
N GLU A 39 -14.39 -9.05 -8.80
CA GLU A 39 -13.33 -8.76 -9.77
C GLU A 39 -12.51 -7.49 -9.47
N CYS A 40 -12.68 -6.94 -8.26
CA CYS A 40 -12.03 -5.74 -7.82
C CYS A 40 -10.56 -6.02 -7.45
N THR A 41 -9.69 -5.12 -7.89
CA THR A 41 -8.25 -5.19 -7.63
C THR A 41 -7.87 -4.02 -6.73
N GLU A 42 -7.28 -4.31 -5.59
CA GLU A 42 -6.72 -3.30 -4.70
C GLU A 42 -5.21 -3.20 -4.97
N GLN A 43 -4.81 -2.14 -5.66
CA GLN A 43 -3.42 -1.89 -6.05
C GLN A 43 -2.93 -0.50 -5.60
N ARG A 44 -3.66 0.20 -4.71
CA ARG A 44 -3.22 1.52 -4.28
C ARG A 44 -1.85 1.39 -3.60
N SER A 45 -0.87 2.12 -4.12
CA SER A 45 0.48 2.22 -3.57
C SER A 45 0.54 3.17 -2.36
N ASN A 46 -0.60 3.46 -1.73
CA ASN A 46 -0.66 4.23 -0.50
C ASN A 46 -0.23 3.33 0.68
N ALA A 47 0.30 3.94 1.74
CA ALA A 47 0.82 3.20 2.89
C ALA A 47 -0.27 2.36 3.59
N ASN A 48 -1.47 2.90 3.77
CA ASN A 48 -2.57 2.23 4.47
C ASN A 48 -3.01 0.94 3.76
N THR A 49 -3.14 0.97 2.44
CA THR A 49 -3.48 -0.17 1.60
C THR A 49 -2.37 -1.22 1.63
N GLN A 50 -1.10 -0.79 1.57
CA GLN A 50 0.01 -1.74 1.66
C GLN A 50 0.07 -2.41 3.04
N ASN A 51 -0.15 -1.65 4.12
CA ASN A 51 -0.23 -2.19 5.47
C ASN A 51 -1.39 -3.20 5.61
N TYR A 52 -2.56 -2.87 5.04
CA TYR A 52 -3.71 -3.78 5.01
C TYR A 52 -3.38 -5.08 4.27
N LEU A 53 -2.80 -4.98 3.08
CA LEU A 53 -2.42 -6.15 2.29
C LEU A 53 -1.31 -6.96 2.96
N GLN A 54 -0.41 -6.34 3.72
CA GLN A 54 0.65 -7.03 4.48
C GLN A 54 0.10 -7.85 5.64
N ALA A 55 -1.09 -7.53 6.13
CA ALA A 55 -1.80 -8.31 7.15
C ALA A 55 -2.49 -9.56 6.58
N TYR A 56 -2.03 -10.07 5.43
CA TYR A 56 -2.57 -11.28 4.82
C TYR A 56 -2.43 -12.48 5.75
N LYS A 57 -3.41 -13.38 5.66
CA LYS A 57 -3.50 -14.61 6.43
C LYS A 57 -3.70 -15.83 5.52
N PRO A 58 -3.42 -17.06 6.00
CA PRO A 58 -3.86 -18.25 5.30
C PRO A 58 -5.40 -18.26 5.18
N LEU A 59 -5.93 -18.95 4.17
CA LEU A 59 -7.37 -18.92 3.85
C LEU A 59 -8.22 -19.49 4.98
N GLU A 60 -7.70 -20.52 5.66
CA GLU A 60 -8.35 -21.23 6.75
C GLU A 60 -8.66 -20.30 7.93
N GLU A 61 -7.72 -19.41 8.30
CA GLU A 61 -7.93 -18.42 9.35
C GLU A 61 -8.99 -17.39 8.99
N LEU A 62 -9.05 -17.00 7.71
CA LEU A 62 -10.02 -16.00 7.26
C LEU A 62 -11.45 -16.57 7.28
N ASN A 63 -11.61 -17.83 6.92
CA ASN A 63 -12.91 -18.50 6.93
C ASN A 63 -13.43 -18.76 8.35
N GLN A 64 -12.55 -19.08 9.32
CA GLN A 64 -12.94 -19.25 10.73
C GLN A 64 -13.53 -17.98 11.35
N LEU A 65 -13.05 -16.81 10.92
CA LEU A 65 -13.62 -15.52 11.33
C LEU A 65 -15.04 -15.32 10.78
N VAL A 66 -15.28 -15.77 9.54
CA VAL A 66 -16.62 -15.70 8.91
C VAL A 66 -17.61 -16.63 9.62
N GLU A 67 -17.15 -17.80 10.08
CA GLU A 67 -17.99 -18.76 10.81
C GLU A 67 -18.38 -18.25 12.21
N HIS A 68 -17.45 -17.62 12.94
CA HIS A 68 -17.75 -17.01 14.24
C HIS A 68 -18.64 -15.77 14.14
N GLU A 69 -18.58 -15.01 13.05
CA GLU A 69 -19.48 -13.88 12.80
C GLU A 69 -20.93 -14.30 12.48
N LYS A 70 -21.16 -15.57 12.11
CA LYS A 70 -22.48 -16.10 11.74
C LYS A 70 -23.30 -16.67 12.90
N ALA A 71 -22.76 -16.68 14.12
CA ALA A 71 -23.53 -17.02 15.32
C ALA A 71 -24.38 -15.79 15.77
N PRO A 72 -25.67 -15.94 16.11
CA PRO A 72 -26.54 -14.79 16.38
C PRO A 72 -26.12 -13.97 17.61
N LEU A 73 -26.20 -12.63 17.45
CA LEU A 73 -26.16 -11.52 18.42
C LEU A 73 -26.41 -11.86 19.90
N GLU A 74 -25.51 -11.39 20.78
CA GLU A 74 -25.84 -10.87 22.12
C GLU A 74 -24.99 -9.60 22.37
N ASP A 75 -25.65 -8.60 22.96
CA ASP A 75 -25.29 -7.20 23.15
C ASP A 75 -23.88 -6.86 23.69
N THR A 76 -23.29 -5.74 23.24
CA THR A 76 -23.14 -4.53 24.07
C THR A 76 -22.60 -3.35 23.23
N SER A 77 -23.44 -2.32 23.20
CA SER A 77 -23.30 -1.00 22.61
C SER A 77 -22.27 -0.13 23.35
N ASN A 78 -21.42 0.57 22.58
CA ASN A 78 -20.79 1.88 22.82
C ASN A 78 -20.07 2.16 24.16
N THR A 79 -18.81 2.62 24.09
CA THR A 79 -18.47 4.04 24.31
C THR A 79 -17.00 4.33 24.04
N LEU A 80 -16.81 5.39 23.26
CA LEU A 80 -15.62 6.11 22.89
C LEU A 80 -14.97 6.77 24.13
N GLU A 81 -13.68 6.55 24.39
CA GLU A 81 -12.89 7.54 25.13
C GLU A 81 -11.42 7.52 24.70
N VAL A 82 -11.03 8.58 24.00
CA VAL A 82 -9.64 9.03 23.86
C VAL A 82 -9.28 9.73 25.16
N PRO A 83 -8.14 9.40 25.79
CA PRO A 83 -7.42 10.43 26.53
C PRO A 83 -6.10 10.83 25.87
N GLN A 84 -6.00 12.12 25.58
CA GLN A 84 -4.73 12.82 25.40
C GLN A 84 -4.00 12.89 26.74
N GLU A 85 -2.68 12.67 26.77
CA GLU A 85 -1.78 13.56 27.51
C GLU A 85 -0.33 13.48 26.97
N PRO A 86 0.41 14.60 26.98
CA PRO A 86 1.71 14.74 26.33
C PRO A 86 2.87 14.49 27.28
N GLN A 87 3.92 13.80 26.83
CA GLN A 87 5.21 13.77 27.53
C GLN A 87 6.39 13.92 26.57
N SER A 88 6.98 15.12 26.58
CA SER A 88 8.40 15.32 26.32
C SER A 88 9.19 14.74 27.51
N PRO A 89 10.35 14.11 27.29
CA PRO A 89 11.58 14.86 27.48
C PRO A 89 12.67 14.57 26.43
N ALA A 90 13.37 15.63 26.01
CA ALA A 90 14.71 15.54 25.42
C ALA A 90 15.71 15.00 26.47
N PRO A 91 16.86 14.41 26.05
CA PRO A 91 18.03 15.27 25.88
C PRO A 91 19.00 14.87 24.76
N ASN A 92 19.51 15.89 24.08
CA ASN A 92 20.85 16.08 23.52
C ASN A 92 21.71 14.84 23.16
N SER A 93 22.05 14.71 21.87
CA SER A 93 23.40 14.28 21.48
C SER A 93 23.84 14.94 20.17
N LYS A 94 24.66 15.98 20.34
CA LYS A 94 25.80 16.42 19.52
C LYS A 94 26.15 15.50 18.34
N GLY A 95 26.09 16.01 17.11
CA GLY A 95 26.75 15.33 15.99
C GLY A 95 26.39 15.79 14.58
N SER A 96 27.27 16.64 14.04
CA SER A 96 27.60 16.74 12.60
C SER A 96 26.58 17.38 11.67
N GLY A 97 26.88 18.62 11.30
CA GLY A 97 26.15 19.38 10.29
C GLY A 97 26.24 18.77 8.90
N TRP A 98 25.18 19.00 8.12
CA TRP A 98 25.28 19.02 6.67
C TRP A 98 24.57 20.27 6.15
N LEU A 99 25.34 21.35 6.06
CA LEU A 99 24.97 22.50 5.23
C LEU A 99 25.20 22.09 3.77
N CYS A 100 24.18 21.65 3.07
CA CYS A 100 24.18 21.62 1.61
C CYS A 100 23.59 22.93 1.08
N ALA A 101 24.34 24.01 1.27
CA ALA A 101 24.25 25.16 0.40
C ALA A 101 24.91 24.77 -0.93
N GLY A 102 24.11 24.69 -2.00
CA GLY A 102 24.58 24.37 -3.34
C GLY A 102 23.70 25.02 -4.40
N ILE A 103 23.90 26.31 -4.61
CA ILE A 103 23.49 27.01 -5.84
C ILE A 103 24.42 26.52 -6.96
N GLY A 104 23.89 26.09 -8.10
CA GLY A 104 24.76 25.82 -9.27
C GLY A 104 24.15 25.05 -10.44
N ALA A 105 23.45 25.79 -11.31
CA ALA A 105 23.38 25.71 -12.77
C ALA A 105 23.53 24.37 -13.52
N ALA A 106 22.51 24.00 -14.31
CA ALA A 106 22.57 24.03 -15.79
C ALA A 106 21.24 23.54 -16.39
N ILE A 107 20.43 24.47 -16.89
CA ILE A 107 19.34 24.16 -17.83
C ILE A 107 20.01 23.87 -19.17
N GLY A 108 20.31 22.60 -19.42
CA GLY A 108 20.73 22.11 -20.73
C GLY A 108 19.51 21.82 -21.60
N LEU A 109 18.99 22.85 -22.28
CA LEU A 109 18.10 22.67 -23.44
C LEU A 109 18.93 22.09 -24.58
N GLY A 110 19.02 20.76 -24.62
CA GLY A 110 19.59 20.01 -25.73
C GLY A 110 18.72 20.17 -26.97
N LEU A 111 19.30 20.85 -27.96
CA LEU A 111 18.76 21.17 -29.28
C LEU A 111 18.14 19.96 -29.98
N GLY A 112 17.00 20.22 -30.64
CA GLY A 112 16.29 19.28 -31.47
C GLY A 112 17.19 18.65 -32.52
N LYS A 113 17.01 17.33 -32.70
CA LYS A 113 17.55 16.56 -33.82
C LYS A 113 17.09 17.19 -35.13
N ALA A 114 17.98 17.95 -35.75
CA ALA A 114 17.91 18.29 -37.16
C ALA A 114 18.77 17.29 -37.96
N ILE A 115 18.23 16.92 -39.13
CA ILE A 115 18.88 16.33 -40.32
C ILE A 115 19.07 14.81 -40.31
N SER A 116 18.29 14.13 -41.17
CA SER A 116 18.83 13.57 -42.41
C SER A 116 17.71 13.19 -43.38
N HIS A 117 17.42 14.10 -44.31
CA HIS A 117 16.95 13.72 -45.65
C HIS A 117 18.07 12.95 -46.36
N LEU A 118 17.76 11.78 -46.95
CA LEU A 118 18.19 11.33 -48.29
C LEU A 118 18.11 9.81 -48.46
N ARG A 119 17.20 9.39 -49.34
CA ARG A 119 17.28 8.33 -50.38
C ARG A 119 15.83 8.18 -50.90
N PHE A 120 15.44 8.64 -52.09
CA PHE A 120 15.96 8.34 -53.44
C PHE A 120 16.24 6.85 -53.62
N VAL A 121 15.18 6.06 -53.85
CA VAL A 121 14.82 5.34 -55.09
C VAL A 121 13.38 4.87 -54.95
#